data_AF-A0A0C5DWP7-F1
#
_entry.id   AF-A0A0C5DWP7-F1
#
_cell.length_a   1.000
_cell.length_b   1.000
_cell.length_c   1.000
_cell.angle_alpha   90.00
_cell.angle_beta   90.00
_cell.angle_gamma   90.00
#
_symmetry.space_group_name_H-M   'P 1'
#
loop_
_entity.id
_entity.type
_entity.pdbx_description
1 polymer ?
#
loop_
_entity_poly.entity_id
_entity_poly.type
_entity_poly.pdbx_seq_one_letter_code
_entity_poly.pdbx_strand_id
1 'polypeptide(L)'
;MNLRILAVAAIAAISAIGIVCIIYIIAFGTARSTDPAIWGQFGDYFGGVLNPLFALAAFLSALWSISLQQRESRAASKQLAAQTEIARKELEAFSSERLGEEFLHVIRDIDQRLSALLLEVISPPNASQAITISQMVAEADRIEMQGGSSPAFTQFLHYANSPGSVVEAPVREIKYLVNKLQEFLEHYSKYKAKGFAPVLIYYADKAYQLMNMLEAIGGMPPKTREFFATISDPHG
;
A
#
# COMPACT_ATOMS: atom_id res chain seq x y z
N MET A 1 19.97 20.93 -29.06
CA MET A 1 19.87 21.81 -30.24
C MET A 1 20.67 21.19 -31.37
N ASN A 2 20.01 20.74 -32.45
CA ASN A 2 20.68 19.96 -33.50
C ASN A 2 21.62 20.87 -34.30
N LEU A 3 22.88 20.49 -34.45
CA LEU A 3 23.92 21.24 -35.19
C LEU A 3 23.46 21.64 -36.61
N ARG A 4 22.59 20.83 -37.20
CA ARG A 4 21.96 21.07 -38.50
C ARG A 4 21.08 22.32 -38.53
N ILE A 5 20.33 22.60 -37.46
CA ILE A 5 19.44 23.77 -37.38
C ILE A 5 20.27 25.06 -37.29
N LEU A 6 21.34 25.03 -36.49
CA LEU A 6 22.30 26.13 -36.41
C LEU A 6 22.98 26.39 -37.76
N ALA A 7 23.39 25.33 -38.45
CA ALA A 7 24.02 25.45 -39.76
C ALA A 7 23.05 26.04 -40.81
N VAL A 8 21.79 25.60 -40.84
CA VAL A 8 20.78 26.13 -41.75
C VAL A 8 20.49 27.62 -41.46
N ALA A 9 20.38 28.00 -40.19
CA ALA A 9 20.17 29.40 -39.81
C ALA A 9 21.35 30.30 -40.22
N ALA A 10 22.59 29.82 -40.04
CA ALA A 10 23.79 30.55 -40.45
C ALA A 10 23.87 30.72 -41.98
N ILE A 11 23.57 29.67 -42.75
CA ILE A 11 23.56 29.73 -44.21
C ILE A 11 22.48 30.72 -44.69
N ALA A 12 21.29 30.69 -44.11
CA ALA A 12 20.20 31.62 -44.45
C ALA A 12 20.59 33.08 -44.17
N ALA A 13 21.23 33.35 -43.03
CA ALA A 13 21.71 34.69 -42.69
C ALA A 13 22.78 35.21 -43.66
N ILE A 14 23.78 34.38 -43.99
CA ILE A 14 24.84 34.72 -44.96
C ILE A 14 24.24 34.96 -46.35
N SER A 15 23.25 34.16 -46.75
CA SER A 15 22.58 34.30 -48.04
C SER A 15 21.79 35.60 -48.12
N ALA A 16 21.05 35.98 -47.07
CA ALA A 16 20.33 37.25 -47.01
C ALA A 16 21.27 38.45 -47.11
N ILE A 17 22.40 38.43 -46.38
CA ILE A 17 23.44 39.47 -46.47
C ILE A 17 24.00 39.54 -47.90
N GLY A 18 24.34 38.39 -48.50
CA GLY A 18 24.86 38.31 -49.86
C GLY A 18 23.89 38.86 -50.90
N ILE A 19 22.58 38.57 -50.77
CA ILE A 19 21.54 39.10 -51.66
C ILE A 19 21.46 40.63 -51.57
N VAL A 20 21.45 41.21 -50.36
CA VAL A 20 21.43 42.67 -50.19
C VAL A 20 22.70 43.31 -50.77
N CYS A 21 23.87 42.68 -50.59
CA CYS A 21 25.13 43.09 -51.24
C CYS A 21 25.05 43.07 -52.77
N ILE A 22 24.52 42.01 -53.37
CA ILE A 22 24.39 41.88 -54.82
C ILE A 22 23.43 42.94 -55.38
N ILE A 23 22.26 43.12 -54.75
CA ILE A 23 21.28 44.13 -55.15
C ILE A 23 21.88 45.53 -55.07
N TYR A 24 22.62 45.83 -54.00
CA TYR A 24 23.31 47.12 -53.83
C TYR A 24 24.34 47.37 -54.94
N ILE A 25 25.21 46.39 -55.23
CA ILE A 25 26.23 46.50 -56.27
C ILE A 25 25.61 46.71 -57.67
N ILE A 26 24.50 46.02 -57.96
CA ILE A 26 23.78 46.20 -59.23
C ILE A 26 23.18 47.61 -59.33
N ALA A 27 22.63 48.14 -58.23
CA ALA A 27 21.95 49.44 -58.22
C ALA A 27 22.92 50.64 -58.21
N PHE A 28 24.05 50.53 -57.51
CA PHE A 28 24.95 51.67 -57.23
C PHE A 28 26.38 51.49 -57.76
N GLY A 29 26.74 50.32 -58.31
CA GLY A 29 28.07 50.02 -58.84
C GLY A 29 29.09 49.59 -57.78
N THR A 30 30.35 49.51 -58.18
CA THR A 30 31.48 49.01 -57.35
C THR A 30 32.48 50.09 -56.94
N ALA A 31 32.24 51.35 -57.33
CA ALA A 31 33.13 52.46 -57.04
C ALA A 31 33.14 52.79 -55.53
N ARG A 32 34.33 52.94 -54.96
CA ARG A 32 34.52 53.18 -53.52
C ARG A 32 34.60 54.66 -53.21
N SER A 33 33.82 55.14 -52.22
CA SER A 33 33.96 56.50 -51.71
C SER A 33 35.08 56.60 -50.66
N THR A 34 35.83 57.71 -50.68
CA THR A 34 36.79 58.10 -49.64
C THR A 34 36.15 58.90 -48.51
N ASP A 35 34.89 59.32 -48.66
CA ASP A 35 34.14 60.05 -47.63
C ASP A 35 33.52 59.08 -46.61
N PRO A 36 33.91 59.14 -45.32
CA PRO A 36 33.32 58.32 -44.26
C PRO A 36 31.80 58.50 -44.08
N ALA A 37 31.23 59.66 -44.42
CA ALA A 37 29.79 59.90 -44.27
C ALA A 37 28.94 59.00 -45.18
N ILE A 38 29.44 58.70 -46.39
CA ILE A 38 28.80 57.80 -47.35
C ILE A 38 28.80 56.36 -46.83
N TRP A 39 29.83 55.95 -46.10
CA TRP A 39 29.88 54.65 -45.44
C TRP A 39 28.89 54.53 -44.27
N GLY A 40 28.63 55.63 -43.56
CA GLY A 40 27.56 55.70 -42.56
C GLY A 40 26.18 55.46 -43.18
N GLN A 41 25.85 56.19 -44.25
CA GLN A 41 24.58 56.02 -44.98
C GLN A 41 24.42 54.62 -45.60
N PHE A 42 25.51 54.03 -46.09
CA PHE A 42 25.53 52.64 -46.54
C PHE A 42 25.16 51.67 -45.41
N GLY A 43 25.78 51.84 -44.25
CA GLY A 43 25.46 51.07 -43.04
C GLY A 43 24.00 51.22 -42.63
N ASP A 44 23.44 52.43 -42.74
CA ASP A 44 22.03 52.69 -42.42
C ASP A 44 21.07 51.99 -43.41
N TYR A 45 21.39 51.95 -44.70
CA TYR A 45 20.61 51.20 -45.70
C TYR A 45 20.62 49.69 -45.41
N PHE A 46 21.80 49.12 -45.17
CA PHE A 46 21.94 47.71 -44.83
C PHE A 46 21.26 47.35 -43.51
N GLY A 47 21.50 48.15 -42.48
CA GLY A 47 20.87 48.00 -41.17
C GLY A 47 19.35 48.15 -41.25
N GLY A 48 18.85 49.11 -42.06
CA GLY A 48 17.43 49.35 -42.26
C GLY A 48 16.69 48.17 -42.89
N VAL A 49 17.34 47.40 -43.75
CA VAL A 49 16.74 46.21 -44.41
C VAL A 49 16.98 44.94 -43.59
N LEU A 50 18.20 44.72 -43.09
CA LEU A 50 18.58 43.48 -42.42
C LEU A 50 18.12 43.41 -40.97
N ASN A 51 18.08 44.53 -40.22
CA ASN A 51 17.69 44.50 -38.81
C ASN A 51 16.24 44.04 -38.61
N PRO A 52 15.23 44.52 -39.36
CA PRO A 52 13.86 44.01 -39.23
C PRO A 52 13.76 42.51 -39.55
N LEU A 53 14.51 42.03 -40.56
CA LEU A 53 14.54 40.62 -40.93
C LEU A 53 15.13 39.74 -39.81
N PHE A 54 16.26 40.16 -39.24
CA PHE A 54 16.88 39.44 -38.13
C PHE A 54 16.05 39.53 -36.84
N ALA A 55 15.42 40.67 -36.56
CA ALA A 55 14.53 40.84 -35.43
C ALA A 55 13.31 39.89 -35.53
N LEU A 56 12.71 39.78 -36.72
CA LEU A 56 11.62 38.83 -36.97
C LEU A 56 12.08 37.37 -36.80
N ALA A 57 13.25 37.02 -37.34
CA ALA A 57 13.81 35.67 -37.20
C ALA A 57 14.10 35.31 -35.74
N ALA A 58 14.66 36.26 -34.97
CA ALA A 58 14.89 36.10 -33.53
C ALA A 58 13.57 35.93 -32.77
N PHE A 59 12.55 36.73 -33.09
CA PHE A 59 11.23 36.63 -32.48
C PHE A 59 10.55 35.29 -32.76
N LEU A 60 10.54 34.82 -34.01
CA LEU A 60 9.99 33.51 -34.38
C LEU A 60 10.74 32.35 -33.72
N SER A 61 12.06 32.46 -33.61
CA SER A 61 12.89 31.48 -32.90
C SER A 61 12.52 31.42 -31.42
N ALA A 62 12.37 32.58 -30.77
CA ALA A 62 11.94 32.67 -29.38
C ALA A 62 10.55 32.07 -29.17
N LEU A 63 9.59 32.37 -30.05
CA LEU A 63 8.24 31.80 -29.99
C LEU A 63 8.26 30.27 -30.16
N TRP A 64 9.07 29.76 -31.08
CA TRP A 64 9.24 28.32 -31.26
C TRP A 64 9.87 27.66 -30.02
N SER A 65 10.91 28.25 -29.44
CA SER A 65 11.53 27.77 -28.20
C SER A 65 10.53 27.73 -27.05
N ILE A 66 9.71 28.77 -26.86
CA ILE A 66 8.65 28.79 -25.84
C ILE A 66 7.64 27.66 -26.10
N SER A 67 7.23 27.47 -27.34
CA SER A 67 6.27 26.40 -27.69
C SER A 67 6.82 25.00 -27.40
N LEU A 68 8.12 24.78 -27.66
CA LEU A 68 8.80 23.53 -27.37
C LEU A 68 8.93 23.31 -25.87
N GLN A 69 9.37 24.34 -25.13
CA GLN A 69 9.51 24.29 -23.68
C GLN A 69 8.16 24.01 -22.99
N GLN A 70 7.06 24.60 -23.48
CA GLN A 70 5.72 24.29 -22.99
C GLN A 70 5.32 22.83 -23.24
N ARG A 71 5.68 22.26 -24.40
CA ARG A 71 5.41 20.84 -24.70
C ARG A 71 6.20 19.92 -23.79
N GLU A 72 7.49 20.19 -23.60
CA GLU A 72 8.37 19.43 -22.71
C GLU A 72 7.88 19.52 -21.26
N SER A 73 7.54 20.72 -20.79
CA SER A 73 6.97 20.93 -19.46
C SER A 73 5.67 20.13 -19.26
N ARG A 74 4.74 20.17 -20.23
CA ARG A 74 3.50 19.37 -20.17
C ARG A 74 3.77 17.87 -20.16
N ALA A 75 4.75 17.40 -20.94
CA ALA A 75 5.14 15.98 -20.95
C ALA A 75 5.74 15.57 -19.60
N ALA A 76 6.63 16.38 -19.03
CA ALA A 76 7.23 16.16 -17.72
C ALA A 76 6.16 16.14 -16.61
N SER A 77 5.21 17.09 -16.63
CA SER A 77 4.10 17.10 -15.66
C SER A 77 3.22 15.85 -15.77
N LYS A 78 2.93 15.37 -16.99
CA LYS A 78 2.16 14.12 -17.18
C LYS A 78 2.92 12.91 -16.63
N GLN A 79 4.23 12.83 -16.88
CA GLN A 79 5.06 11.74 -16.38
C GLN A 79 5.13 11.76 -14.85
N LEU A 80 5.29 12.93 -14.25
CA LEU A 80 5.29 13.10 -12.80
C LEU A 80 3.95 12.69 -12.20
N ALA A 81 2.83 13.11 -12.80
CA ALA A 81 1.49 12.71 -12.35
C ALA A 81 1.28 11.18 -12.40
N ALA A 82 1.76 10.53 -13.47
CA ALA A 82 1.72 9.08 -13.57
C ALA A 82 2.59 8.39 -12.50
N GLN A 83 3.80 8.92 -12.24
CA GLN A 83 4.68 8.42 -11.19
C GLN A 83 4.08 8.59 -9.80
N THR A 84 3.46 9.73 -9.50
CA THR A 84 2.79 9.96 -8.22
C THR A 84 1.63 9.00 -8.03
N GLU A 85 0.87 8.69 -9.09
CA GLU A 85 -0.24 7.74 -9.01
C GLU A 85 0.27 6.30 -8.79
N ILE A 86 1.35 5.90 -9.44
CA ILE A 86 2.00 4.59 -9.18
C ILE A 86 2.48 4.53 -7.73
N ALA A 87 3.22 5.54 -7.26
CA ALA A 87 3.71 5.59 -5.89
C ALA A 87 2.56 5.56 -4.85
N ARG A 88 1.44 6.22 -5.15
CA ARG A 88 0.23 6.21 -4.30
C ARG A 88 -0.34 4.80 -4.21
N LYS A 89 -0.49 4.11 -5.35
CA LYS A 89 -0.98 2.71 -5.39
C LYS A 89 -0.05 1.74 -4.67
N GLU A 90 1.27 1.90 -4.84
CA GLU A 90 2.26 1.08 -4.14
C GLU A 90 2.20 1.29 -2.63
N LEU A 91 2.06 2.54 -2.17
CA LEU A 91 1.90 2.85 -0.75
C LEU A 91 0.60 2.28 -0.17
N GLU A 92 -0.50 2.35 -0.91
CA GLU A 92 -1.78 1.73 -0.52
C GLU A 92 -1.66 0.20 -0.43
N ALA A 93 -1.02 -0.45 -1.41
CA ALA A 93 -0.79 -1.88 -1.40
C ALA A 93 0.10 -2.31 -0.22
N PHE A 94 1.20 -1.60 -0.01
CA PHE A 94 2.15 -1.85 1.07
C PHE A 94 1.53 -1.65 2.46
N SER A 95 0.74 -0.59 2.65
CA SER A 95 0.03 -0.36 3.91
C SER A 95 -1.01 -1.44 4.20
N SER A 96 -1.74 -1.90 3.18
CA SER A 96 -2.69 -3.02 3.29
C SER A 96 -2.00 -4.35 3.62
N GLU A 97 -0.83 -4.61 3.05
CA GLU A 97 -0.01 -5.79 3.36
C GLU A 97 0.53 -5.75 4.80
N ARG A 98 1.13 -4.63 5.21
CA ARG A 98 1.60 -4.44 6.59
C ARG A 98 0.50 -4.65 7.62
N LEU A 99 -0.66 -4.06 7.37
CA LEU A 99 -1.83 -4.23 8.23
C LEU A 99 -2.17 -5.72 8.34
N GLY A 100 -2.21 -6.45 7.23
CA GLY A 100 -2.44 -7.90 7.22
C GLY A 100 -1.42 -8.70 8.05
N GLU A 101 -0.13 -8.39 7.93
CA GLU A 101 0.92 -9.02 8.72
C GLU A 101 0.79 -8.72 10.23
N GLU A 102 0.50 -7.47 10.60
CA GLU A 102 0.23 -7.10 12.00
C GLU A 102 -0.97 -7.87 12.57
N PHE A 103 -2.05 -8.03 11.79
CA PHE A 103 -3.19 -8.86 12.17
C PHE A 103 -2.76 -10.32 12.42
N LEU A 104 -2.01 -10.92 11.49
CA LEU A 104 -1.56 -12.31 11.63
C LEU A 104 -0.62 -12.50 12.83
N HIS A 105 0.22 -11.50 13.13
CA HIS A 105 1.10 -11.53 14.29
C HIS A 105 0.30 -11.62 15.60
N VAL A 106 -0.73 -10.79 15.77
CA VAL A 106 -1.59 -10.80 16.98
C VAL A 106 -2.32 -12.14 17.12
N ILE A 107 -2.85 -12.68 16.03
CA ILE A 107 -3.57 -13.97 16.07
C ILE A 107 -2.61 -15.12 16.41
N ARG A 108 -1.40 -15.10 15.86
CA ARG A 108 -0.37 -16.09 16.18
C ARG A 108 0.06 -16.01 17.65
N ASP A 109 0.19 -14.82 18.21
CA ASP A 109 0.45 -14.63 19.64
C ASP A 109 -0.68 -15.22 20.49
N ILE A 110 -1.94 -14.93 20.15
CA ILE A 110 -3.11 -15.51 20.82
C ILE A 110 -3.08 -17.04 20.74
N ASP A 111 -2.83 -17.62 19.56
CA ASP A 111 -2.76 -19.07 19.38
C ASP A 111 -1.63 -19.72 20.18
N GLN A 112 -0.45 -19.09 20.25
CA GLN A 112 0.66 -19.57 21.07
C GLN A 112 0.30 -19.58 22.55
N ARG A 113 -0.33 -18.51 23.04
CA ARG A 113 -0.76 -18.39 24.44
C ARG A 113 -1.87 -19.40 24.78
N LEU A 114 -2.86 -19.57 23.89
CA LEU A 114 -3.87 -20.61 24.01
C LEU A 114 -3.25 -22.00 24.05
N SER A 115 -2.34 -22.30 23.13
CA SER A 115 -1.66 -23.61 23.05
C SER A 115 -0.89 -23.92 24.34
N ALA A 116 -0.21 -22.92 24.93
CA ALA A 116 0.50 -23.08 26.20
C ALA A 116 -0.47 -23.39 27.36
N LEU A 117 -1.58 -22.65 27.47
CA LEU A 117 -2.59 -22.85 28.51
C LEU A 117 -3.29 -24.21 28.37
N LEU A 118 -3.55 -24.67 27.14
CA LEU A 118 -4.19 -25.96 26.88
C LEU A 118 -3.32 -27.15 27.32
N LEU A 119 -2.00 -26.98 27.36
CA LEU A 119 -1.05 -28.00 27.81
C LEU A 119 -0.75 -27.93 29.32
N GLU A 120 -1.33 -26.97 30.04
CA GLU A 120 -1.12 -26.83 31.49
C GLU A 120 -1.73 -28.02 32.24
N VAL A 121 -0.95 -28.58 33.17
CA VAL A 121 -1.38 -29.71 34.00
C VAL A 121 -2.20 -29.19 35.17
N ILE A 122 -3.47 -29.59 35.22
CA ILE A 122 -4.46 -29.16 36.22
C ILE A 122 -4.64 -30.18 37.35
N SER A 123 -4.00 -31.35 37.26
CA SER A 123 -4.04 -32.37 38.31
C SER A 123 -3.21 -31.96 39.54
N PRO A 124 -3.61 -32.34 40.77
CA PRO A 124 -2.77 -32.20 41.95
C PRO A 124 -1.41 -32.92 41.78
N PRO A 125 -0.33 -32.47 42.47
CA PRO A 125 1.01 -33.07 42.36
C PRO A 125 1.06 -34.58 42.66
N ASN A 126 0.11 -35.07 43.45
CA ASN A 126 0.04 -36.47 43.89
C ASN A 126 -0.95 -37.31 43.07
N ALA A 127 -1.51 -36.76 41.98
CA ALA A 127 -2.42 -37.51 41.12
C ALA A 127 -1.65 -38.59 40.33
N SER A 128 -2.28 -39.76 40.16
CA SER A 128 -1.72 -40.87 39.39
C SER A 128 -1.59 -40.56 37.89
N GLN A 129 -2.31 -39.56 37.38
CA GLN A 129 -2.27 -39.15 35.98
C GLN A 129 -2.29 -37.62 35.86
N ALA A 130 -1.39 -37.08 35.05
CA ALA A 130 -1.40 -35.68 34.66
C ALA A 130 -2.56 -35.43 33.69
N ILE A 131 -3.50 -34.59 34.12
CA ILE A 131 -4.64 -34.15 33.30
C ILE A 131 -4.34 -32.74 32.81
N THR A 132 -4.56 -32.49 31.53
CA THR A 132 -4.41 -31.18 30.91
C THR A 132 -5.75 -30.58 30.53
N ILE A 133 -5.78 -29.27 30.30
CA ILE A 133 -7.00 -28.61 29.81
C ILE A 133 -7.38 -29.14 28.42
N SER A 134 -6.42 -29.48 27.56
CA SER A 134 -6.69 -30.09 26.24
C SER A 134 -7.45 -31.42 26.33
N GLN A 135 -7.22 -32.22 27.38
CA GLN A 135 -8.00 -33.43 27.63
C GLN A 135 -9.43 -33.09 28.06
N MET A 136 -9.63 -31.99 28.80
CA MET A 136 -10.97 -31.52 29.18
C MET A 136 -11.74 -30.94 27.98
N VAL A 137 -11.06 -30.33 27.02
CA VAL A 137 -11.65 -29.96 25.72
C VAL A 137 -12.16 -31.21 25.00
N ALA A 138 -11.31 -32.23 24.86
CA ALA A 138 -11.70 -33.49 24.21
C ALA A 138 -12.85 -34.21 24.94
N GLU A 139 -12.88 -34.18 26.28
CA GLU A 139 -13.99 -34.72 27.06
C GLU A 139 -15.28 -33.92 26.87
N ALA A 140 -15.22 -32.59 26.76
CA ALA A 140 -16.39 -31.77 26.44
C ALA A 140 -16.97 -32.14 25.07
N ASP A 141 -16.12 -32.29 24.05
CA ASP A 141 -16.55 -32.72 22.72
C ASP A 141 -17.13 -34.13 22.72
N ARG A 142 -16.50 -35.07 23.45
CA ARG A 142 -17.02 -36.43 23.60
C ARG A 142 -18.40 -36.45 24.25
N ILE A 143 -18.61 -35.65 25.30
CA ILE A 143 -19.91 -35.55 26.00
C ILE A 143 -20.97 -34.97 25.05
N GLU A 144 -20.65 -33.95 24.26
CA GLU A 144 -21.59 -33.37 23.31
C GLU A 144 -21.96 -34.35 22.19
N MET A 145 -20.98 -35.10 21.67
CA MET A 145 -21.20 -36.04 20.56
C MET A 145 -21.81 -37.39 20.97
N GLN A 146 -21.43 -37.92 22.14
CA GLN A 146 -21.75 -39.29 22.55
C GLN A 146 -22.55 -39.36 23.86
N GLY A 147 -22.69 -38.25 24.59
CA GLY A 147 -23.29 -38.21 25.92
C GLY A 147 -22.43 -38.85 27.02
N GLY A 148 -23.08 -39.08 28.16
CA GLY A 148 -22.46 -39.70 29.35
C GLY A 148 -21.91 -38.69 30.37
N SER A 149 -21.25 -39.21 31.41
CA SER A 149 -20.62 -38.40 32.45
C SER A 149 -19.10 -38.61 32.48
N SER A 150 -18.38 -37.58 32.91
CA SER A 150 -16.93 -37.63 33.07
C SER A 150 -16.57 -37.02 34.42
N PRO A 151 -16.18 -37.83 35.43
CA PRO A 151 -15.83 -37.33 36.75
C PRO A 151 -14.71 -36.28 36.71
N ALA A 152 -13.73 -36.48 35.83
CA ALA A 152 -12.64 -35.53 35.60
C ALA A 152 -13.18 -34.19 35.07
N PHE A 153 -14.09 -34.24 34.10
CA PHE A 153 -14.71 -33.02 33.55
C PHE A 153 -15.59 -32.31 34.59
N THR A 154 -16.38 -33.05 35.38
CA THR A 154 -17.19 -32.45 36.46
C THR A 154 -16.31 -31.77 37.51
N GLN A 155 -15.20 -32.39 37.90
CA GLN A 155 -14.23 -31.80 38.82
C GLN A 155 -13.55 -30.57 38.21
N PHE A 156 -13.21 -30.63 36.93
CA PHE A 156 -12.68 -29.48 36.18
C PHE A 156 -13.66 -28.30 36.17
N LEU A 157 -14.94 -28.52 35.88
CA LEU A 157 -15.97 -27.46 35.88
C LEU A 157 -16.11 -26.79 37.26
N HIS A 158 -16.00 -27.59 38.33
CA HIS A 158 -16.01 -27.06 39.69
C HIS A 158 -14.80 -26.15 39.97
N TYR A 159 -13.59 -26.61 39.64
CA TYR A 159 -12.38 -25.80 39.86
C TYR A 159 -12.29 -24.60 38.93
N ALA A 160 -12.72 -24.71 37.68
CA ALA A 160 -12.75 -23.62 36.71
C ALA A 160 -13.59 -22.43 37.18
N ASN A 161 -14.60 -22.68 38.04
CA ASN A 161 -15.47 -21.66 38.61
C ASN A 161 -15.16 -21.33 40.09
N SER A 162 -14.09 -21.91 40.66
CA SER A 162 -13.68 -21.69 42.05
C SER A 162 -12.54 -20.67 42.13
N PRO A 163 -12.76 -19.46 42.68
CA PRO A 163 -11.73 -18.43 42.77
C PRO A 163 -10.46 -18.92 43.46
N GLY A 164 -9.30 -18.69 42.86
CA GLY A 164 -8.00 -19.09 43.41
C GLY A 164 -7.63 -20.55 43.21
N SER A 165 -8.44 -21.33 42.47
CA SER A 165 -8.03 -22.68 42.06
C SER A 165 -6.91 -22.63 41.01
N VAL A 166 -6.14 -23.72 40.91
CA VAL A 166 -5.12 -23.89 39.87
C VAL A 166 -5.69 -23.95 38.44
N VAL A 167 -7.00 -24.12 38.31
CA VAL A 167 -7.71 -24.24 37.02
C VAL A 167 -8.39 -22.93 36.61
N GLU A 168 -8.84 -22.13 37.59
CA GLU A 168 -9.60 -20.90 37.35
C GLU A 168 -8.80 -19.87 36.57
N ALA A 169 -7.54 -19.63 36.96
CA ALA A 169 -6.72 -18.62 36.30
C ALA A 169 -6.42 -18.96 34.83
N PRO A 170 -5.99 -20.18 34.48
CA PRO A 170 -5.83 -20.59 33.08
C PRO A 170 -7.13 -20.52 32.27
N VAL A 171 -8.25 -20.96 32.85
CA VAL A 171 -9.56 -20.92 32.17
C VAL A 171 -10.04 -19.49 31.92
N ARG A 172 -9.86 -18.59 32.89
CA ARG A 172 -10.18 -17.17 32.72
C ARG A 172 -9.37 -16.55 31.59
N GLU A 173 -8.08 -16.88 31.51
CA GLU A 173 -7.22 -16.41 30.43
C GLU A 173 -7.62 -16.98 29.07
N ILE A 174 -8.00 -18.26 28.98
CA ILE A 174 -8.54 -18.85 27.75
C ILE A 174 -9.81 -18.11 27.29
N LYS A 175 -10.77 -17.86 28.19
CA LYS A 175 -11.97 -17.08 27.87
C LYS A 175 -11.63 -15.69 27.34
N TYR A 176 -10.70 -15.01 28.00
CA TYR A 176 -10.22 -13.70 27.56
C TYR A 176 -9.61 -13.75 26.16
N LEU A 177 -8.71 -14.71 25.90
CA LEU A 177 -8.02 -14.85 24.61
C LEU A 177 -8.97 -15.21 23.47
N VAL A 178 -9.94 -16.10 23.71
CA VAL A 178 -10.94 -16.47 22.71
C VAL A 178 -11.87 -15.30 22.39
N ASN A 179 -12.31 -14.56 23.42
CA ASN A 179 -13.08 -13.33 23.19
C ASN A 179 -12.25 -12.27 22.45
N LYS A 180 -10.96 -12.13 22.80
CA LYS A 180 -10.05 -11.20 22.12
C LYS A 180 -9.86 -11.55 20.64
N LEU A 181 -9.73 -12.83 20.33
CA LEU A 181 -9.66 -13.32 18.95
C LEU A 181 -10.95 -13.01 18.18
N GLN A 182 -12.11 -13.23 18.79
CA GLN A 182 -13.41 -12.89 18.22
C GLN A 182 -13.49 -11.40 17.87
N GLU A 183 -13.20 -10.51 18.83
CA GLU A 183 -13.19 -9.06 18.63
C GLU A 183 -12.26 -8.64 17.48
N PHE A 184 -11.09 -9.28 17.40
CA PHE A 184 -10.07 -8.94 16.42
C PHE A 184 -10.45 -9.40 15.01
N LEU A 185 -11.02 -10.60 14.87
CA LEU A 185 -11.56 -11.11 13.61
C LEU A 185 -12.78 -10.31 13.15
N GLU A 186 -13.65 -9.87 14.08
CA GLU A 186 -14.79 -9.02 13.76
C GLU A 186 -14.34 -7.63 13.28
N HIS A 187 -13.27 -7.09 13.88
CA HIS A 187 -12.66 -5.87 13.38
C HIS A 187 -12.09 -6.07 11.98
N TYR A 188 -11.33 -7.14 11.74
CA TYR A 188 -10.74 -7.43 10.43
C TYR A 188 -11.80 -7.54 9.31
N SER A 189 -12.92 -8.22 9.55
CA SER A 189 -13.98 -8.39 8.54
C SER A 189 -14.64 -7.07 8.14
N LYS A 190 -14.74 -6.09 9.06
CA LYS A 190 -15.26 -4.74 8.78
C LYS A 190 -14.36 -3.95 7.83
N TYR A 191 -13.05 -4.19 7.83
CA TYR A 191 -12.09 -3.46 6.97
C TYR A 191 -11.79 -4.17 5.65
N LYS A 192 -11.88 -5.50 5.56
CA LYS A 192 -11.71 -6.25 4.30
C LYS A 192 -13.01 -6.89 3.82
N ALA A 193 -13.67 -6.22 2.88
CA ALA A 193 -14.97 -6.56 2.30
C ALA A 193 -15.03 -7.84 1.41
N LYS A 194 -14.07 -8.78 1.50
CA LYS A 194 -14.04 -9.98 0.63
C LYS A 194 -13.89 -11.32 1.36
N GLY A 195 -14.16 -11.36 2.67
CA GLY A 195 -14.12 -12.58 3.47
C GLY A 195 -12.78 -12.85 4.14
N PHE A 196 -12.72 -13.94 4.91
CA PHE A 196 -11.55 -14.33 5.68
C PHE A 196 -10.53 -15.07 4.80
N ALA A 197 -9.25 -14.76 5.00
CA ALA A 197 -8.18 -15.55 4.40
C ALA A 197 -8.17 -16.96 5.02
N PRO A 198 -7.74 -18.02 4.30
CA PRO A 198 -7.75 -19.40 4.81
C PRO A 198 -7.05 -19.57 6.17
N VAL A 199 -5.98 -18.81 6.41
CA VAL A 199 -5.27 -18.81 7.70
C VAL A 199 -6.14 -18.30 8.87
N LEU A 200 -7.01 -17.31 8.62
CA LEU A 200 -7.92 -16.77 9.63
C LEU A 200 -9.06 -17.74 9.94
N ILE A 201 -9.55 -18.44 8.91
CA ILE A 201 -10.53 -19.53 9.06
C ILE A 201 -9.93 -20.63 9.95
N TYR A 202 -8.69 -21.05 9.68
CA TYR A 202 -7.99 -22.04 10.50
C TYR A 202 -7.92 -21.65 11.99
N TYR A 203 -7.61 -20.39 12.31
CA TYR A 203 -7.59 -19.92 13.70
C TYR A 203 -9.00 -19.81 14.32
N ALA A 204 -10.00 -19.45 13.53
CA ALA A 204 -11.40 -19.47 13.97
C ALA A 204 -11.86 -20.89 14.30
N ASP A 205 -11.51 -21.89 13.47
CA ASP A 205 -11.82 -23.30 13.71
C ASP A 205 -11.19 -23.82 15.00
N LYS A 206 -9.92 -23.47 15.27
CA LYS A 206 -9.25 -23.82 16.53
C LYS A 206 -9.97 -23.24 17.73
N ALA A 207 -10.45 -22.00 17.65
CA ALA A 207 -11.21 -21.38 18.72
C ALA A 207 -12.61 -22.00 18.87
N TYR A 208 -13.24 -22.37 17.75
CA TYR A 208 -14.54 -23.03 17.72
C TYR A 208 -14.51 -24.37 18.46
N GLN A 209 -13.43 -25.16 18.32
CA GLN A 209 -13.23 -26.42 19.06
C GLN A 209 -13.24 -26.24 20.58
N LEU A 210 -12.96 -25.04 21.09
CA LEU A 210 -13.00 -24.77 22.54
C LEU A 210 -14.41 -24.46 23.05
N MET A 211 -15.40 -24.25 22.17
CA MET A 211 -16.72 -23.72 22.54
C MET A 211 -17.49 -24.65 23.48
N ASN A 212 -17.45 -25.96 23.24
CA ASN A 212 -18.18 -26.92 24.08
C ASN A 212 -17.69 -26.88 25.53
N MET A 213 -16.37 -26.86 25.72
CA MET A 213 -15.77 -26.70 27.04
C MET A 213 -16.12 -25.33 27.66
N LEU A 214 -15.93 -24.25 26.90
CA LEU A 214 -16.10 -22.88 27.43
C LEU A 214 -17.55 -22.57 27.80
N GLU A 215 -18.52 -23.11 27.07
CA GLU A 215 -19.93 -22.97 27.41
C GLU A 215 -20.35 -23.82 28.60
N ALA A 216 -19.82 -25.04 28.73
CA ALA A 216 -20.05 -25.87 29.91
C ALA A 216 -19.51 -25.20 31.18
N ILE A 217 -18.39 -24.47 31.08
CA ILE A 217 -17.87 -23.65 32.19
C ILE A 217 -18.76 -22.43 32.42
N GLY A 218 -19.27 -21.80 31.36
CA GLY A 218 -20.11 -20.60 31.40
C GLY A 218 -19.32 -19.29 31.38
N GLY A 219 -20.03 -18.16 31.24
CA GLY A 219 -19.42 -16.81 31.24
C GLY A 219 -18.83 -16.34 29.91
N MET A 220 -19.00 -17.10 28.84
CA MET A 220 -18.74 -16.63 27.47
C MET A 220 -19.92 -15.79 26.97
N PRO A 221 -19.68 -14.74 26.15
CA PRO A 221 -20.76 -14.02 25.47
C PRO A 221 -21.57 -14.97 24.56
N PRO A 222 -22.92 -14.86 24.53
CA PRO A 222 -23.77 -15.76 23.73
C PRO A 222 -23.46 -15.74 22.22
N LYS A 223 -22.94 -14.62 21.72
CA LYS A 223 -22.62 -14.40 20.30
C LYS A 223 -21.30 -15.04 19.87
N THR A 224 -20.45 -15.48 20.81
CA THR A 224 -19.10 -15.94 20.48
C THR A 224 -19.12 -17.23 19.68
N ARG A 225 -19.96 -18.21 20.06
CA ARG A 225 -20.12 -19.44 19.27
C ARG A 225 -20.67 -19.16 17.87
N GLU A 226 -21.73 -18.37 17.78
CA GLU A 226 -22.37 -18.02 16.49
C GLU A 226 -21.39 -17.34 15.54
N PHE A 227 -20.57 -16.42 16.07
CA PHE A 227 -19.52 -15.76 15.30
C PHE A 227 -18.51 -16.76 14.72
N PHE A 228 -17.94 -17.64 15.55
CA PHE A 228 -16.97 -18.61 15.07
C PHE A 228 -17.61 -19.64 14.14
N ALA A 229 -18.83 -20.11 14.40
CA ALA A 229 -19.57 -20.99 13.50
C ALA A 229 -19.75 -20.38 12.10
N THR A 230 -20.06 -19.09 12.03
CA THR A 230 -20.24 -18.37 10.75
C THR A 230 -18.93 -18.28 9.93
N ILE A 231 -17.77 -18.31 10.60
CA ILE A 231 -16.47 -18.26 9.93
C ILE A 231 -15.99 -19.66 9.54
N SER A 232 -16.18 -20.62 10.44
CA SER A 232 -15.80 -22.03 10.28
C SER A 232 -16.63 -22.74 9.22
N ASP A 233 -17.85 -22.29 8.99
CA ASP A 233 -18.74 -22.84 8.00
C ASP A 233 -19.13 -21.80 6.93
N PRO A 234 -18.34 -21.66 5.84
CA PRO A 234 -18.67 -20.73 4.77
C PRO A 234 -19.95 -21.12 4.00
N HIS A 235 -20.44 -22.34 4.20
CA HIS A 235 -21.60 -22.93 3.53
C HIS A 235 -22.28 -23.89 4.51
N GLY A 236 -23.25 -23.43 5.29
CA GLY A 236 -24.04 -24.30 6.17
C GLY A 236 -24.46 -25.63 5.54
#